data_AF-A0A2E2UQ46-F1
#
_entry.id   AF-A0A2E2UQ46-F1
#
_cell.length_a   1.000
_cell.length_b   1.000
_cell.length_c   1.000
_cell.angle_alpha   90.00
_cell.angle_beta   90.00
_cell.angle_gamma   90.00
#
_symmetry.space_group_name_H-M   'P 1'
#
loop_
_entity.id
_entity.type
_entity.pdbx_description
1 polymer ?
#
loop_
_entity_poly.entity_id
_entity_poly.type
_entity_poly.pdbx_seq_one_letter_code
_entity_poly.pdbx_strand_id
1 'polypeptide(L)'
;MMRSKIVAATIILIGFPSGIAQICEDELLGIYNDEELQAQATGVFAANALTRAVAMVEPALPPFVFEQSLKFDEADPKYREAVFLEKRHLLPKDWEPGVIDASSWRNMISSFVGWYGVSEVLVGPSLTNADLVKDLALALESVAKVVRPLAVITTLTNDSTRVGFMALIWNWTRYPRLIVFRPPEGVPSPVTPDSIVQHLETCAIGVTDWISATEEIARELFLLQDNTEMYIVSGIPDRGDYLPRLVDAGDEIGVFSFDAPEVSNLEAYSTVFSGPKLDVLTLIKILPHLQINFSPHRIFYYLVTPNYSQ
;
A
#
# COMPACT_ATOMS: atom_id res chain seq x y z
N MET A 1 -68.77 -13.32 -10.33
CA MET A 1 -67.80 -13.98 -9.41
C MET A 1 -66.41 -13.56 -9.82
N MET A 2 -65.82 -12.60 -9.11
CA MET A 2 -64.44 -12.13 -9.29
C MET A 2 -63.47 -13.26 -8.94
N ARG A 3 -62.47 -13.52 -9.78
CA ARG A 3 -61.28 -14.29 -9.39
C ARG A 3 -60.05 -13.40 -9.59
N SER A 4 -59.50 -13.02 -8.45
CA SER A 4 -58.32 -12.18 -8.28
C SER A 4 -57.11 -12.69 -9.02
N LYS A 5 -56.38 -11.72 -9.58
CA LYS A 5 -55.00 -11.82 -10.02
C LYS A 5 -54.09 -12.10 -8.82
N ILE A 6 -53.17 -13.04 -8.96
CA ILE A 6 -51.93 -13.06 -8.17
C ILE A 6 -50.80 -13.02 -9.20
N VAL A 7 -50.25 -11.83 -9.40
CA VAL A 7 -49.01 -11.61 -10.12
C VAL A 7 -47.91 -11.83 -9.09
N ALA A 8 -47.12 -12.89 -9.25
CA ALA A 8 -45.93 -13.11 -8.46
C ALA A 8 -44.89 -12.04 -8.83
N ALA A 9 -44.62 -11.12 -7.90
CA ALA A 9 -43.53 -10.16 -8.01
C ALA A 9 -42.22 -10.90 -7.70
N THR A 10 -41.47 -11.26 -8.74
CA THR A 10 -40.07 -11.67 -8.61
C THR A 10 -39.26 -10.43 -8.20
N ILE A 11 -38.95 -10.33 -6.91
CA ILE A 11 -37.97 -9.38 -6.40
C ILE A 11 -36.60 -9.90 -6.85
N ILE A 12 -36.08 -9.33 -7.95
CA ILE A 12 -34.65 -9.43 -8.27
C ILE A 12 -33.95 -8.48 -7.30
N LEU A 13 -33.44 -9.04 -6.20
CA LEU A 13 -32.43 -8.40 -5.37
C LEU A 13 -31.17 -8.27 -6.22
N ILE A 14 -31.05 -7.13 -6.92
CA ILE A 14 -29.78 -6.69 -7.49
C ILE A 14 -28.86 -6.46 -6.30
N GLY A 15 -27.91 -7.37 -6.10
CA GLY A 15 -26.90 -7.27 -5.06
C GLY A 15 -26.20 -5.91 -5.16
N PHE A 16 -26.26 -5.16 -4.07
CA PHE A 16 -25.45 -3.96 -3.86
C PHE A 16 -23.96 -4.33 -3.95
N PRO A 17 -23.07 -3.38 -4.31
CA PRO A 17 -21.68 -3.69 -4.59
C PRO A 17 -20.94 -4.07 -3.30
N SER A 18 -20.96 -5.35 -2.94
CA SER A 18 -19.97 -5.99 -2.08
C SER A 18 -18.66 -6.16 -2.87
N GLY A 19 -18.15 -5.06 -3.43
CA GLY A 19 -17.11 -5.09 -4.46
C GLY A 19 -15.69 -5.25 -3.91
N ILE A 20 -15.30 -4.45 -2.93
CA ILE A 20 -13.90 -4.39 -2.46
C ILE A 20 -13.53 -5.61 -1.62
N ALA A 21 -14.34 -5.95 -0.61
CA ALA A 21 -14.09 -7.10 0.25
C ALA A 21 -14.01 -8.40 -0.57
N GLN A 22 -14.93 -8.60 -1.52
CA GLN A 22 -14.93 -9.80 -2.37
C GLN A 22 -13.69 -9.86 -3.26
N ILE A 23 -13.28 -8.74 -3.90
CA ILE A 23 -12.08 -8.72 -4.74
C ILE A 23 -10.83 -9.04 -3.92
N CYS A 24 -10.70 -8.42 -2.72
CA CYS A 24 -9.57 -8.71 -1.84
C CYS A 24 -9.60 -10.14 -1.28
N GLU A 25 -10.79 -10.66 -0.97
CA GLU A 25 -10.96 -12.05 -0.54
C GLU A 25 -10.51 -13.00 -1.64
N ASP A 26 -10.95 -12.80 -2.89
CA ASP A 26 -10.56 -13.62 -4.03
C ASP A 26 -9.03 -13.58 -4.26
N GLU A 27 -8.39 -12.41 -4.10
CA GLU A 27 -6.94 -12.25 -4.22
C GLU A 27 -6.17 -12.94 -3.08
N LEU A 28 -6.68 -12.85 -1.84
CA LEU A 28 -6.10 -13.53 -0.68
C LEU A 28 -6.29 -15.06 -0.77
N LEU A 29 -7.43 -15.53 -1.27
CA LEU A 29 -7.76 -16.95 -1.40
C LEU A 29 -7.05 -17.62 -2.57
N GLY A 30 -6.82 -16.91 -3.67
CA GLY A 30 -6.36 -17.48 -4.96
C GLY A 30 -5.00 -18.18 -4.97
N ILE A 31 -4.37 -18.30 -3.80
CA ILE A 31 -3.04 -18.87 -3.57
C ILE A 31 -3.05 -20.03 -2.58
N TYR A 32 -4.20 -20.31 -1.95
CA TYR A 32 -4.42 -21.47 -1.09
C TYR A 32 -5.32 -22.47 -1.80
N ASN A 33 -5.15 -23.75 -1.49
CA ASN A 33 -6.08 -24.78 -1.93
C ASN A 33 -7.21 -24.98 -0.91
N ASP A 34 -8.29 -25.67 -1.32
CA ASP A 34 -9.46 -25.91 -0.47
C ASP A 34 -9.13 -26.66 0.83
N GLU A 35 -8.18 -27.60 0.79
CA GLU A 35 -7.75 -28.36 1.97
C GLU A 35 -7.07 -27.46 3.00
N GLU A 36 -6.17 -26.58 2.54
CA GLU A 36 -5.51 -25.58 3.38
C GLU A 36 -6.55 -24.65 4.01
N LEU A 37 -7.55 -24.21 3.26
CA LEU A 37 -8.58 -23.27 3.75
C LEU A 37 -9.51 -23.88 4.81
N GLN A 38 -9.79 -25.19 4.72
CA GLN A 38 -10.60 -25.91 5.71
C GLN A 38 -9.82 -26.33 6.96
N ALA A 39 -8.48 -26.26 6.93
CA ALA A 39 -7.66 -26.59 8.08
C ALA A 39 -7.87 -25.61 9.24
N GLN A 40 -7.61 -26.11 10.45
CA GLN A 40 -7.55 -25.27 11.63
C GLN A 40 -6.42 -24.26 11.49
N ALA A 41 -6.68 -23.01 11.84
CA ALA A 41 -5.69 -21.96 11.73
C ALA A 41 -4.53 -22.13 12.70
N THR A 42 -3.35 -21.73 12.23
CA THR A 42 -2.10 -21.69 13.00
C THR A 42 -1.54 -20.27 13.00
N GLY A 43 -0.61 -19.99 13.92
CA GLY A 43 0.09 -18.70 13.95
C GLY A 43 0.86 -18.44 12.65
N VAL A 44 1.47 -19.47 12.04
CA VAL A 44 2.15 -19.36 10.75
C VAL A 44 1.20 -18.97 9.62
N PHE A 45 0.03 -19.60 9.53
CA PHE A 45 -0.95 -19.23 8.50
C PHE A 45 -1.43 -17.78 8.70
N ALA A 46 -1.77 -17.41 9.94
CA ALA A 46 -2.18 -16.05 10.29
C ALA A 46 -1.10 -15.01 9.92
N ALA A 47 0.17 -15.30 10.19
CA ALA A 47 1.30 -14.44 9.83
C ALA A 47 1.46 -14.31 8.31
N ASN A 48 1.35 -15.41 7.56
CA ASN A 48 1.43 -15.37 6.10
C ASN A 48 0.26 -14.58 5.48
N ALA A 49 -0.97 -14.83 5.93
CA ALA A 49 -2.16 -14.15 5.44
C ALA A 49 -2.12 -12.64 5.76
N LEU A 50 -1.75 -12.27 6.99
CA LEU A 50 -1.62 -10.86 7.37
C LEU A 50 -0.49 -10.16 6.60
N THR A 51 0.64 -10.82 6.37
CA THR A 51 1.73 -10.23 5.56
C THR A 51 1.24 -9.87 4.16
N ARG A 52 0.43 -10.73 3.54
CA ARG A 52 -0.18 -10.46 2.22
C ARG A 52 -1.14 -9.28 2.28
N ALA A 53 -2.03 -9.26 3.26
CA ALA A 53 -2.96 -8.13 3.45
C ALA A 53 -2.21 -6.80 3.69
N VAL A 54 -1.12 -6.82 4.47
CA VAL A 54 -0.26 -5.65 4.65
C VAL A 54 0.37 -5.24 3.31
N ALA A 55 0.90 -6.18 2.52
CA ALA A 55 1.51 -5.86 1.22
C ALA A 55 0.52 -5.26 0.21
N MET A 56 -0.77 -5.64 0.28
CA MET A 56 -1.84 -5.07 -0.56
C MET A 56 -2.12 -3.59 -0.25
N VAL A 57 -1.89 -3.15 0.99
CA VAL A 57 -2.12 -1.74 1.41
C VAL A 57 -0.83 -0.94 1.49
N GLU A 58 0.27 -1.56 1.89
CA GLU A 58 1.53 -0.91 2.21
C GLU A 58 2.67 -1.50 1.37
N PRO A 59 2.66 -1.28 0.04
CA PRO A 59 3.75 -1.76 -0.79
C PRO A 59 5.06 -1.12 -0.34
N ALA A 60 6.11 -1.94 -0.31
CA ALA A 60 7.44 -1.57 0.15
C ALA A 60 7.43 -0.90 1.55
N LEU A 61 6.61 -1.34 2.51
CA LEU A 61 6.68 -0.84 3.89
C LEU A 61 8.06 -1.12 4.49
N PRO A 62 8.81 -0.13 5.03
CA PRO A 62 10.06 -0.41 5.75
C PRO A 62 9.80 -1.07 7.13
N PRO A 63 10.81 -1.73 7.72
CA PRO A 63 10.74 -2.15 9.12
C PRO A 63 10.77 -0.95 10.08
N PHE A 64 10.13 -1.08 11.24
CA PHE A 64 10.19 -0.08 12.32
C PHE A 64 11.29 -0.37 13.32
N VAL A 65 11.67 -1.65 13.45
CA VAL A 65 12.80 -2.11 14.27
C VAL A 65 13.71 -3.03 13.46
N PHE A 66 15.00 -2.99 13.77
CA PHE A 66 16.02 -3.79 13.08
C PHE A 66 16.40 -5.06 13.84
N GLU A 67 16.18 -5.07 15.15
CA GLU A 67 16.37 -6.25 16.00
C GLU A 67 15.10 -7.11 16.00
N GLN A 68 15.29 -8.43 16.02
CA GLN A 68 14.22 -9.42 16.07
C GLN A 68 14.47 -10.41 17.19
N SER A 69 13.40 -10.89 17.81
CA SER A 69 13.44 -11.81 18.95
C SER A 69 12.59 -13.07 18.74
N LEU A 70 12.17 -13.31 17.50
CA LEU A 70 11.33 -14.43 17.11
C LEU A 70 11.93 -15.77 17.56
N LYS A 71 11.15 -16.53 18.32
CA LYS A 71 11.45 -17.94 18.64
C LYS A 71 10.81 -18.84 17.60
N PHE A 72 11.29 -18.72 16.36
CA PHE A 72 10.80 -19.50 15.21
C PHE A 72 11.98 -20.05 14.42
N ASP A 73 11.81 -21.24 13.84
CA ASP A 73 12.87 -21.90 13.08
C ASP A 73 13.16 -21.13 11.78
N GLU A 74 14.42 -20.73 11.59
CA GLU A 74 14.85 -20.00 10.40
C GLU A 74 14.77 -20.85 9.12
N ALA A 75 14.73 -22.19 9.28
CA ALA A 75 14.57 -23.12 8.16
C ALA A 75 13.11 -23.24 7.68
N ASP A 76 12.14 -22.70 8.43
CA ASP A 76 10.74 -22.73 8.02
C ASP A 76 10.53 -21.83 6.78
N PRO A 77 9.86 -22.31 5.72
CA PRO A 77 9.58 -21.50 4.52
C PRO A 77 8.81 -20.20 4.79
N LYS A 78 8.12 -20.10 5.94
CA LYS A 78 7.31 -18.96 6.38
C LYS A 78 7.98 -18.08 7.42
N TYR A 79 9.25 -18.35 7.75
CA TYR A 79 10.04 -17.54 8.68
C TYR A 79 10.08 -16.07 8.29
N ARG A 80 10.19 -15.79 6.98
CA ARG A 80 10.31 -14.43 6.45
C ARG A 80 9.07 -13.58 6.72
N GLU A 81 7.87 -14.16 6.62
CA GLU A 81 6.61 -13.48 6.89
C GLU A 81 6.46 -13.15 8.37
N ALA A 82 6.83 -14.06 9.27
CA ALA A 82 6.81 -13.78 10.70
C ALA A 82 7.82 -12.67 11.07
N VAL A 83 9.05 -12.72 10.53
CA VAL A 83 10.05 -11.65 10.71
C VAL A 83 9.54 -10.32 10.15
N PHE A 84 8.88 -10.33 8.99
CA PHE A 84 8.30 -9.14 8.40
C PHE A 84 7.29 -8.47 9.35
N LEU A 85 6.40 -9.24 9.97
CA LEU A 85 5.40 -8.72 10.90
C LEU A 85 6.01 -8.30 12.25
N GLU A 86 6.97 -9.05 12.79
CA GLU A 86 7.64 -8.69 14.05
C GLU A 86 8.33 -7.32 13.93
N LYS A 87 9.09 -7.11 12.85
CA LYS A 87 9.79 -5.86 12.58
C LYS A 87 8.88 -4.65 12.39
N ARG A 88 7.57 -4.88 12.23
CA ARG A 88 6.53 -3.85 12.10
C ARG A 88 5.58 -3.81 13.28
N HIS A 89 5.88 -4.54 14.36
CA HIS A 89 5.03 -4.64 15.56
C HIS A 89 3.61 -5.12 15.27
N LEU A 90 3.47 -6.06 14.32
CA LEU A 90 2.18 -6.69 13.99
C LEU A 90 1.99 -8.07 14.61
N LEU A 91 3.03 -8.62 15.25
CA LEU A 91 2.91 -9.83 16.05
C LEU A 91 2.73 -9.49 17.54
N PRO A 92 1.78 -10.15 18.25
CA PRO A 92 1.71 -10.06 19.69
C PRO A 92 2.94 -10.71 20.35
N LYS A 93 3.26 -10.31 21.58
CA LYS A 93 4.49 -10.75 22.29
C LYS A 93 4.53 -12.25 22.57
N ASP A 94 3.37 -12.86 22.67
CA ASP A 94 3.10 -14.27 22.93
C ASP A 94 2.71 -15.04 21.66
N TRP A 95 2.95 -14.48 20.47
CA TRP A 95 2.74 -15.18 19.21
C TRP A 95 3.60 -16.44 19.13
N GLU A 96 2.99 -17.55 18.70
CA GLU A 96 3.66 -18.83 18.48
C GLU A 96 3.28 -19.42 17.11
N PRO A 97 4.19 -20.13 16.42
CA PRO A 97 3.93 -20.66 15.08
C PRO A 97 2.73 -21.62 15.01
N GLY A 98 2.58 -22.50 16.00
CA GLY A 98 1.61 -23.60 15.99
C GLY A 98 0.21 -23.22 16.49
N VAL A 99 0.03 -22.05 17.09
CA VAL A 99 -1.20 -21.68 17.80
C VAL A 99 -1.63 -20.28 17.40
N ILE A 100 -2.91 -20.14 17.06
CA ILE A 100 -3.58 -18.85 16.98
C ILE A 100 -4.93 -18.96 17.67
N ASP A 101 -5.16 -18.09 18.66
CA ASP A 101 -6.46 -17.92 19.27
C ASP A 101 -7.14 -16.63 18.80
N ALA A 102 -8.44 -16.49 19.09
CA ALA A 102 -9.24 -15.38 18.59
C ALA A 102 -8.79 -14.03 19.16
N SER A 103 -8.17 -14.03 20.35
CA SER A 103 -7.66 -12.81 20.98
C SER A 103 -6.39 -12.35 20.29
N SER A 104 -5.46 -13.27 20.05
CA SER A 104 -4.20 -13.03 19.34
C SER A 104 -4.48 -12.58 17.92
N TRP A 105 -5.41 -13.24 17.23
CA TRP A 105 -5.81 -12.85 15.89
C TRP A 105 -6.44 -11.46 15.83
N ARG A 106 -7.37 -11.16 16.76
CA ARG A 106 -7.97 -9.82 16.89
C ARG A 106 -6.92 -8.75 17.18
N ASN A 107 -5.94 -9.03 18.03
CA ASN A 107 -4.84 -8.12 18.33
C ASN A 107 -3.98 -7.85 17.09
N MET A 108 -3.70 -8.87 16.28
CA MET A 108 -2.95 -8.74 15.03
C MET A 108 -3.70 -7.83 14.03
N ILE A 109 -4.98 -8.11 13.75
CA ILE A 109 -5.79 -7.26 12.85
C ILE A 109 -5.92 -5.84 13.40
N SER A 110 -6.22 -5.69 14.70
CA SER A 110 -6.41 -4.38 15.33
C SER A 110 -5.16 -3.54 15.28
N SER A 111 -3.98 -4.15 15.45
CA SER A 111 -2.70 -3.46 15.31
C SER A 111 -2.48 -2.96 13.89
N PHE A 112 -2.87 -3.75 12.88
CA PHE A 112 -2.79 -3.36 11.47
C PHE A 112 -3.76 -2.23 11.11
N VAL A 113 -5.07 -2.41 11.35
CA VAL A 113 -6.08 -1.41 10.98
C VAL A 113 -5.95 -0.13 11.82
N GLY A 114 -5.42 -0.25 13.03
CA GLY A 114 -5.15 0.87 13.93
C GLY A 114 -4.17 1.90 13.36
N TRP A 115 -3.27 1.49 12.45
CA TRP A 115 -2.39 2.44 11.74
C TRP A 115 -3.14 3.49 10.91
N TYR A 116 -4.38 3.18 10.51
CA TYR A 116 -5.22 4.05 9.70
C TYR A 116 -6.33 4.72 10.52
N GLY A 117 -6.32 4.58 11.85
CA GLY A 117 -7.37 5.08 12.73
C GLY A 117 -8.72 4.37 12.56
N VAL A 118 -8.74 3.17 11.97
CA VAL A 118 -9.93 2.35 11.83
C VAL A 118 -10.23 1.66 13.15
N SER A 119 -11.50 1.68 13.57
CA SER A 119 -11.95 0.99 14.79
C SER A 119 -11.83 -0.53 14.65
N GLU A 120 -11.75 -1.21 15.78
CA GLU A 120 -11.54 -2.66 15.86
C GLU A 120 -12.49 -3.47 14.96
N VAL A 121 -11.91 -4.44 14.24
CA VAL A 121 -12.65 -5.35 13.35
C VAL A 121 -13.20 -6.51 14.17
N LEU A 122 -14.47 -6.85 13.94
CA LEU A 122 -15.09 -8.00 14.58
C LEU A 122 -14.53 -9.29 13.98
N VAL A 123 -13.82 -10.04 14.81
CA VAL A 123 -13.29 -11.37 14.49
C VAL A 123 -14.30 -12.46 14.86
N GLY A 124 -14.48 -13.44 13.97
CA GLY A 124 -15.38 -14.58 14.18
C GLY A 124 -14.96 -15.51 15.34
N PRO A 125 -15.89 -16.34 15.86
CA PRO A 125 -15.58 -17.30 16.92
C PRO A 125 -14.87 -18.57 16.42
N SER A 126 -14.95 -18.87 15.12
CA SER A 126 -14.26 -19.98 14.47
C SER A 126 -12.93 -19.49 13.89
N LEU A 127 -11.88 -20.31 13.98
CA LEU A 127 -10.54 -20.01 13.48
C LEU A 127 -10.10 -21.10 12.51
N THR A 128 -10.83 -21.23 11.39
CA THR A 128 -10.28 -21.90 10.22
C THR A 128 -9.43 -20.91 9.42
N ASN A 129 -8.59 -21.43 8.53
CA ASN A 129 -7.81 -20.60 7.62
C ASN A 129 -8.71 -19.70 6.75
N ALA A 130 -9.84 -20.23 6.26
CA ALA A 130 -10.84 -19.45 5.55
C ALA A 130 -11.43 -18.30 6.38
N ASP A 131 -11.70 -18.55 7.67
CA ASP A 131 -12.22 -17.50 8.57
C ASP A 131 -11.23 -16.35 8.72
N LEU A 132 -9.92 -16.65 8.84
CA LEU A 132 -8.89 -15.60 8.95
C LEU A 132 -8.81 -14.74 7.67
N VAL A 133 -8.88 -15.37 6.49
CA VAL A 133 -8.86 -14.64 5.21
C VAL A 133 -10.09 -13.73 5.09
N LYS A 134 -11.26 -14.22 5.48
CA LYS A 134 -12.49 -13.42 5.49
C LYS A 134 -12.41 -12.21 6.42
N ASP A 135 -11.87 -12.40 7.63
CA ASP A 135 -11.66 -11.29 8.57
C ASP A 135 -10.69 -10.24 7.99
N LEU A 136 -9.63 -10.67 7.29
CA LEU A 136 -8.71 -9.77 6.60
C LEU A 136 -9.39 -9.01 5.45
N ALA A 137 -10.23 -9.66 4.64
CA ALA A 137 -10.95 -9.00 3.57
C ALA A 137 -11.86 -7.86 4.10
N LEU A 138 -12.53 -8.08 5.24
CA LEU A 138 -13.32 -7.04 5.92
C LEU A 138 -12.45 -5.92 6.49
N ALA A 139 -11.28 -6.26 7.03
CA ALA A 139 -10.30 -5.30 7.51
C ALA A 139 -9.78 -4.42 6.34
N LEU A 140 -9.41 -5.02 5.22
CA LEU A 140 -8.96 -4.34 4.00
C LEU A 140 -10.04 -3.41 3.44
N GLU A 141 -11.30 -3.85 3.39
CA GLU A 141 -12.42 -3.00 2.98
C GLU A 141 -12.56 -1.76 3.88
N SER A 142 -12.34 -1.93 5.19
CA SER A 142 -12.41 -0.82 6.16
C SER A 142 -11.24 0.15 5.99
N VAL A 143 -10.04 -0.37 5.71
CA VAL A 143 -8.85 0.44 5.42
C VAL A 143 -8.98 1.19 4.09
N ALA A 144 -9.47 0.55 3.03
CA ALA A 144 -9.72 1.15 1.73
C ALA A 144 -10.65 2.38 1.81
N LYS A 145 -11.59 2.37 2.76
CA LYS A 145 -12.52 3.49 3.00
C LYS A 145 -11.85 4.73 3.58
N VAL A 146 -10.68 4.63 4.20
CA VAL A 146 -10.00 5.77 4.84
C VAL A 146 -8.73 6.20 4.10
N VAL A 147 -8.03 5.28 3.44
CA VAL A 147 -6.79 5.57 2.73
C VAL A 147 -7.08 6.36 1.44
N ARG A 148 -6.33 7.44 1.21
CA ARG A 148 -6.49 8.35 0.07
C ARG A 148 -5.11 8.70 -0.50
N PRO A 149 -4.49 7.79 -1.27
CA PRO A 149 -3.19 8.08 -1.84
C PRO A 149 -3.31 9.11 -2.96
N LEU A 150 -2.20 9.79 -3.24
CA LEU A 150 -2.10 10.67 -4.39
C LEU A 150 -1.09 10.09 -5.37
N ALA A 151 -1.54 9.80 -6.59
CA ALA A 151 -0.62 9.40 -7.65
C ALA A 151 0.18 10.60 -8.16
N VAL A 152 1.47 10.38 -8.37
CA VAL A 152 2.39 11.27 -9.07
C VAL A 152 2.82 10.54 -10.32
N ILE A 153 2.49 11.12 -11.47
CA ILE A 153 2.75 10.54 -12.79
C ILE A 153 3.69 11.50 -13.49
N THR A 154 4.84 11.01 -13.91
CA THR A 154 5.80 11.86 -14.62
C THR A 154 5.96 11.41 -16.05
N THR A 155 6.17 12.38 -16.94
CA THR A 155 6.53 12.13 -18.33
C THR A 155 7.98 12.54 -18.59
N LEU A 156 8.61 11.84 -19.53
CA LEU A 156 10.00 12.14 -19.90
C LEU A 156 10.11 13.58 -20.41
N THR A 157 11.12 14.30 -19.95
CA THR A 157 11.33 15.72 -20.32
C THR A 157 11.51 15.90 -21.84
N ASN A 158 12.10 14.90 -22.51
CA ASN A 158 12.34 14.89 -23.95
C ASN A 158 11.25 14.15 -24.77
N ASP A 159 10.30 13.48 -24.12
CA ASP A 159 9.20 12.75 -24.75
C ASP A 159 7.99 12.68 -23.82
N SER A 160 7.12 13.68 -23.91
CA SER A 160 5.92 13.78 -23.08
C SER A 160 4.89 12.67 -23.35
N THR A 161 5.11 11.81 -24.34
CA THR A 161 4.22 10.68 -24.66
C THR A 161 4.57 9.41 -23.89
N ARG A 162 5.67 9.42 -23.13
CA ARG A 162 6.18 8.28 -22.34
C ARG A 162 6.23 8.61 -20.86
N VAL A 163 6.02 7.59 -20.03
CA VAL A 163 6.19 7.68 -18.57
C VAL A 163 7.68 7.76 -18.24
N GLY A 164 8.05 8.70 -17.39
CA GLY A 164 9.34 8.69 -16.71
C GLY A 164 9.30 7.75 -15.52
N PHE A 165 8.53 8.14 -14.50
CA PHE A 165 8.22 7.31 -13.34
C PHE A 165 6.79 7.53 -12.86
N MET A 166 6.34 6.62 -12.01
CA MET A 166 5.05 6.72 -11.34
C MET A 166 5.24 6.44 -9.85
N ALA A 167 4.52 7.18 -9.02
CA ALA A 167 4.65 7.07 -7.58
C ALA A 167 3.34 7.33 -6.86
N LEU A 168 3.26 6.90 -5.61
CA LEU A 168 2.19 7.21 -4.67
C LEU A 168 2.75 8.02 -3.51
N ILE A 169 2.23 9.22 -3.28
CA ILE A 169 2.42 9.92 -2.01
C ILE A 169 1.59 9.21 -0.96
N TRP A 170 2.28 8.55 -0.04
CA TRP A 170 1.69 7.65 0.94
C TRP A 170 1.82 8.24 2.34
N ASN A 171 1.02 9.27 2.62
CA ASN A 171 1.11 10.04 3.88
C ASN A 171 0.09 9.60 4.95
N TRP A 172 -0.85 8.73 4.62
CA TRP A 172 -1.98 8.29 5.48
C TRP A 172 -1.66 7.02 6.28
N THR A 173 -0.45 6.93 6.80
CA THR A 173 0.10 5.70 7.40
C THR A 173 1.01 6.03 8.58
N ARG A 174 1.39 4.99 9.33
CA ARG A 174 2.40 5.06 10.38
C ARG A 174 3.79 5.46 9.85
N TYR A 175 4.07 5.23 8.57
CA TYR A 175 5.35 5.60 7.94
C TYR A 175 5.13 6.37 6.61
N PRO A 176 4.95 7.70 6.69
CA PRO A 176 4.77 8.57 5.53
C PRO A 176 5.96 8.49 4.58
N ARG A 177 5.70 8.23 3.30
CA ARG A 177 6.76 8.05 2.29
C ARG A 177 6.22 8.25 0.87
N LEU A 178 7.14 8.38 -0.08
CA LEU A 178 6.83 8.24 -1.50
C LEU A 178 7.12 6.79 -1.91
N ILE A 179 6.16 6.13 -2.54
CA ILE A 179 6.35 4.78 -3.08
C ILE A 179 6.49 4.92 -4.59
N VAL A 180 7.68 4.63 -5.12
CA VAL A 180 7.99 4.77 -6.54
C VAL A 180 7.90 3.39 -7.19
N PHE A 181 7.21 3.32 -8.33
CA PHE A 181 6.97 2.10 -9.09
C PHE A 181 7.64 2.19 -10.44
N ARG A 182 8.22 1.06 -10.87
CA ARG A 182 8.74 0.91 -12.21
C ARG A 182 7.57 0.94 -13.19
N PRO A 183 7.65 1.74 -14.26
CA PRO A 183 6.63 1.70 -15.30
C PRO A 183 6.49 0.29 -15.89
N PRO A 184 5.28 -0.28 -15.97
CA PRO A 184 5.10 -1.61 -16.52
C PRO A 184 5.41 -1.64 -18.03
N GLU A 185 5.81 -2.80 -18.52
CA GLU A 185 5.93 -3.01 -19.96
C GLU A 185 4.54 -2.89 -20.61
N GLY A 186 4.45 -2.16 -21.74
CA GLY A 186 3.21 -2.06 -22.50
C GLY A 186 2.26 -0.93 -22.09
N VAL A 187 2.70 0.03 -21.26
CA VAL A 187 1.96 1.29 -21.06
C VAL A 187 1.67 1.95 -22.41
N PRO A 188 0.40 2.28 -22.71
CA PRO A 188 0.04 2.93 -23.97
C PRO A 188 0.79 4.25 -24.20
N SER A 189 1.15 4.51 -25.46
CA SER A 189 1.64 5.80 -25.93
C SER A 189 0.64 6.39 -26.94
N PRO A 190 0.12 7.61 -26.74
CA PRO A 190 0.47 8.55 -25.68
C PRO A 190 -0.09 8.15 -24.31
N VAL A 191 0.72 8.37 -23.27
CA VAL A 191 0.32 8.15 -21.87
C VAL A 191 -0.82 9.09 -21.49
N THR A 192 -1.86 8.55 -20.88
CA THR A 192 -2.86 9.33 -20.16
C THR A 192 -2.79 9.01 -18.67
N PRO A 193 -3.01 9.99 -17.77
CA PRO A 193 -3.03 9.73 -16.32
C PRO A 193 -3.94 8.56 -15.94
N ASP A 194 -5.14 8.49 -16.51
CA ASP A 194 -6.12 7.43 -16.23
C ASP A 194 -5.60 6.03 -16.63
N SER A 195 -4.79 5.91 -17.69
CA SER A 195 -4.17 4.63 -18.07
C SER A 195 -3.08 4.17 -17.10
N ILE A 196 -2.48 5.10 -16.35
CA ILE A 196 -1.41 4.82 -15.38
C ILE A 196 -1.97 4.50 -14.01
N VAL A 197 -2.98 5.26 -13.60
CA VAL A 197 -3.61 5.14 -12.28
C VAL A 197 -4.01 3.69 -11.98
N GLN A 198 -4.57 2.97 -12.96
CA GLN A 198 -4.97 1.57 -12.82
C GLN A 198 -3.80 0.62 -12.46
N HIS A 199 -2.56 0.96 -12.82
CA HIS A 199 -1.36 0.18 -12.47
C HIS A 199 -0.86 0.44 -11.04
N LEU A 200 -1.38 1.47 -10.38
CA LEU A 200 -1.05 1.83 -9.00
C LEU A 200 -2.13 1.37 -8.01
N GLU A 201 -3.24 0.84 -8.50
CA GLU A 201 -4.34 0.33 -7.69
C GLU A 201 -4.07 -1.11 -7.22
N THR A 202 -4.62 -1.45 -6.06
CA THR A 202 -4.72 -2.82 -5.56
C THR A 202 -6.18 -3.08 -5.17
N CYS A 203 -6.51 -4.30 -4.77
CA CYS A 203 -7.86 -4.58 -4.26
C CYS A 203 -8.25 -3.64 -3.09
N ALA A 204 -7.26 -3.22 -2.27
CA ALA A 204 -7.46 -2.42 -1.08
C ALA A 204 -7.12 -0.94 -1.26
N ILE A 205 -6.53 -0.56 -2.41
CA ILE A 205 -6.10 0.79 -2.71
C ILE A 205 -6.74 1.24 -4.02
N GLY A 206 -7.73 2.13 -3.91
CA GLY A 206 -8.23 2.91 -5.05
C GLY A 206 -7.50 4.23 -5.18
N VAL A 207 -7.11 4.59 -6.40
CA VAL A 207 -6.37 5.82 -6.68
C VAL A 207 -7.26 6.74 -7.50
N THR A 208 -7.86 7.73 -6.85
CA THR A 208 -8.79 8.65 -7.54
C THR A 208 -8.17 10.00 -7.88
N ASP A 209 -7.18 10.43 -7.11
CA ASP A 209 -6.56 11.74 -7.26
C ASP A 209 -5.13 11.58 -7.79
N TRP A 210 -4.74 12.40 -8.77
CA TRP A 210 -3.43 12.34 -9.39
C TRP A 210 -2.87 13.73 -9.73
N ILE A 211 -1.55 13.83 -9.72
CA ILE A 211 -0.75 14.93 -10.24
C ILE A 211 0.10 14.39 -11.40
N SER A 212 0.12 15.11 -12.52
CA SER A 212 0.99 14.84 -13.65
C SER A 212 1.89 16.03 -13.96
N ALA A 213 3.17 15.75 -14.22
CA ALA A 213 4.20 16.75 -14.49
C ALA A 213 5.32 16.14 -15.35
N THR A 214 6.24 16.96 -15.88
CA THR A 214 7.50 16.43 -16.42
C THR A 214 8.42 15.99 -15.28
N GLU A 215 9.38 15.11 -15.55
CA GLU A 215 10.39 14.71 -14.57
C GLU A 215 11.13 15.91 -13.95
N GLU A 216 11.45 16.93 -14.75
CA GLU A 216 12.10 18.14 -14.28
C GLU A 216 11.27 18.87 -13.22
N ILE A 217 9.96 19.01 -13.45
CA ILE A 217 9.03 19.65 -12.52
C ILE A 217 8.73 18.77 -11.30
N ALA A 218 8.66 17.46 -11.49
CA ALA A 218 8.51 16.53 -10.37
C ALA A 218 9.73 16.52 -9.46
N ARG A 219 10.94 16.62 -10.03
CA ARG A 219 12.18 16.82 -9.27
C ARG A 219 12.10 18.10 -8.44
N GLU A 220 11.59 19.18 -9.04
CA GLU A 220 11.37 20.43 -8.32
C GLU A 220 10.41 20.27 -7.13
N LEU A 221 9.37 19.45 -7.26
CA LEU A 221 8.44 19.19 -6.16
C LEU A 221 9.12 18.54 -4.94
N PHE A 222 10.14 17.71 -5.14
CA PHE A 222 10.76 16.95 -4.04
C PHE A 222 12.15 17.46 -3.62
N LEU A 223 12.91 18.12 -4.50
CA LEU A 223 14.33 18.41 -4.30
C LEU A 223 14.69 19.90 -4.35
N LEU A 224 13.75 20.83 -4.53
CA LEU A 224 14.07 22.27 -4.71
C LEU A 224 14.66 22.98 -3.48
N GLN A 225 14.65 22.36 -2.31
CA GLN A 225 15.19 23.00 -1.12
C GLN A 225 16.65 22.61 -0.94
N ASP A 226 17.52 23.61 -0.88
CA ASP A 226 18.92 23.44 -0.51
C ASP A 226 18.98 22.61 0.79
N ASN A 227 19.68 21.47 0.73
CA ASN A 227 19.84 20.48 1.81
C ASN A 227 18.67 19.48 2.05
N THR A 228 17.81 19.21 1.05
CA THR A 228 16.95 18.02 1.12
C THR A 228 17.73 16.77 0.72
N GLU A 229 17.81 15.80 1.64
CA GLU A 229 18.41 14.49 1.42
C GLU A 229 17.33 13.46 1.09
N MET A 230 17.56 12.65 0.07
CA MET A 230 16.68 11.54 -0.31
C MET A 230 17.24 10.22 0.24
N TYR A 231 16.38 9.42 0.87
CA TYR A 231 16.75 8.08 1.34
C TYR A 231 15.86 7.02 0.74
N ILE A 232 16.44 5.91 0.30
CA ILE A 232 15.70 4.69 -0.06
C ILE A 232 15.61 3.82 1.19
N VAL A 233 14.40 3.54 1.65
CA VAL A 233 14.14 2.89 2.95
C VAL A 233 13.70 1.44 2.82
N SER A 234 13.25 1.01 1.63
CA SER A 234 12.76 -0.35 1.37
C SER A 234 12.49 -0.56 -0.13
N GLY A 235 12.37 -1.82 -0.56
CA GLY A 235 12.16 -2.21 -1.96
C GLY A 235 11.31 -3.47 -2.14
N ILE A 236 10.83 -3.68 -3.36
CA ILE A 236 10.23 -4.91 -3.87
C ILE A 236 11.01 -5.31 -5.13
N PRO A 237 11.64 -6.51 -5.18
CA PRO A 237 11.82 -7.44 -4.06
C PRO A 237 12.61 -6.83 -2.89
N ASP A 238 12.55 -7.47 -1.71
CA ASP A 238 13.29 -7.01 -0.51
C ASP A 238 14.79 -6.92 -0.84
N ARG A 239 15.38 -5.77 -0.51
CA ARG A 239 16.80 -5.48 -0.76
C ARG A 239 17.72 -6.27 0.17
N GLY A 240 17.20 -6.83 1.27
CA GLY A 240 17.96 -7.58 2.26
C GLY A 240 18.80 -6.72 3.20
N ASP A 241 19.06 -5.45 2.84
CA ASP A 241 19.59 -4.43 3.73
C ASP A 241 18.45 -3.55 4.28
N TYR A 242 18.18 -3.67 5.58
CA TYR A 242 17.08 -2.92 6.20
C TYR A 242 17.43 -1.46 6.52
N LEU A 243 18.68 -1.03 6.30
CA LEU A 243 19.11 0.32 6.64
C LEU A 243 18.70 1.33 5.54
N PRO A 244 18.21 2.52 5.93
CA PRO A 244 18.02 3.62 4.99
C PRO A 244 19.31 3.92 4.24
N ARG A 245 19.23 4.01 2.92
CA ARG A 245 20.36 4.34 2.04
C ARG A 245 20.21 5.75 1.50
N LEU A 246 21.17 6.61 1.81
CA LEU A 246 21.26 7.96 1.24
C LEU A 246 21.49 7.86 -0.27
N VAL A 247 20.74 8.66 -1.04
CA VAL A 247 20.97 8.90 -2.46
C VAL A 247 21.95 10.04 -2.60
N ASP A 248 22.99 9.84 -3.42
CA ASP A 248 24.00 10.87 -3.67
C ASP A 248 23.37 12.05 -4.43
N ALA A 249 23.80 13.27 -4.08
CA ALA A 249 23.25 14.48 -4.67
C ALA A 249 23.49 14.51 -6.19
N GLY A 250 22.42 14.61 -6.96
CA GLY A 250 22.45 14.58 -8.43
C GLY A 250 22.07 13.23 -9.05
N ASP A 251 22.06 12.15 -8.27
CA ASP A 251 21.69 10.81 -8.75
C ASP A 251 20.19 10.50 -8.62
N GLU A 252 19.40 11.43 -8.04
CA GLU A 252 17.99 11.21 -7.74
C GLU A 252 17.16 10.93 -8.99
N ILE A 253 17.52 11.56 -10.13
CA ILE A 253 16.87 11.29 -11.41
C ILE A 253 17.07 9.82 -11.81
N GLY A 254 18.30 9.31 -11.70
CA GLY A 254 18.61 7.92 -11.99
C GLY A 254 17.91 6.95 -11.05
N VAL A 255 17.68 7.36 -9.80
CA VAL A 255 16.88 6.59 -8.83
C VAL A 255 15.39 6.59 -9.21
N PHE A 256 14.82 7.73 -9.61
CA PHE A 256 13.43 7.78 -10.08
C PHE A 256 13.20 7.00 -11.38
N SER A 257 14.15 7.03 -12.32
CA SER A 257 14.06 6.30 -13.59
C SER A 257 14.42 4.82 -13.51
N PHE A 258 14.81 4.33 -12.32
CA PHE A 258 15.33 2.97 -12.10
C PHE A 258 16.62 2.64 -12.87
N ASP A 259 17.40 3.66 -13.25
CA ASP A 259 18.71 3.49 -13.90
C ASP A 259 19.85 3.31 -12.88
N ALA A 260 19.67 3.79 -11.66
CA ALA A 260 20.68 3.68 -10.61
C ALA A 260 20.84 2.23 -10.12
N PRO A 261 22.07 1.74 -9.83
CA PRO A 261 22.32 0.35 -9.47
C PRO A 261 21.47 -0.17 -8.31
N GLU A 262 21.24 0.65 -7.29
CA GLU A 262 20.45 0.34 -6.09
C GLU A 262 18.98 0.01 -6.35
N VAL A 263 18.39 0.55 -7.41
CA VAL A 263 16.97 0.37 -7.73
C VAL A 263 16.74 -0.37 -9.04
N SER A 264 17.81 -0.58 -9.82
CA SER A 264 17.75 -1.19 -11.16
C SER A 264 17.09 -2.57 -11.25
N ASN A 265 17.05 -3.33 -10.16
CA ASN A 265 16.39 -4.63 -10.08
C ASN A 265 15.07 -4.62 -9.28
N LEU A 266 14.62 -3.44 -8.87
CA LEU A 266 13.38 -3.28 -8.11
C LEU A 266 12.19 -3.03 -9.04
N GLU A 267 11.05 -3.58 -8.67
CA GLU A 267 9.73 -3.29 -9.24
C GLU A 267 9.13 -2.04 -8.59
N ALA A 268 9.38 -1.86 -7.28
CA ALA A 268 8.99 -0.66 -6.55
C ALA A 268 9.94 -0.42 -5.36
N TYR A 269 10.00 0.81 -4.88
CA TYR A 269 10.73 1.15 -3.66
C TYR A 269 10.05 2.28 -2.91
N SER A 270 10.31 2.36 -1.60
CA SER A 270 9.90 3.52 -0.83
C SER A 270 11.07 4.44 -0.57
N THR A 271 10.79 5.74 -0.63
CA THR A 271 11.75 6.80 -0.35
C THR A 271 11.16 7.86 0.57
N VAL A 272 12.03 8.44 1.40
CA VAL A 272 11.71 9.56 2.29
C VAL A 272 12.68 10.70 2.03
N PHE A 273 12.21 11.91 2.29
CA PHE A 273 12.98 13.14 2.14
C PHE A 273 13.22 13.74 3.52
N SER A 274 14.49 13.96 3.86
CA SER A 274 14.90 14.66 5.08
C SER A 274 15.35 16.07 4.69
N GLY A 275 14.62 17.08 5.13
CA GLY A 275 14.91 18.46 4.72
C GLY A 275 13.90 19.44 5.30
N PRO A 276 14.04 20.73 4.96
CA PRO A 276 13.06 21.72 5.34
C PRO A 276 11.70 21.41 4.66
N LYS A 277 10.61 21.90 5.26
CA LYS A 277 9.27 21.72 4.69
C LYS A 277 9.17 22.52 3.39
N LEU A 278 8.55 21.92 2.37
CA LEU A 278 8.15 22.59 1.14
C LEU A 278 7.51 23.95 1.44
N ASP A 279 8.15 25.01 0.94
CA ASP A 279 7.66 26.37 1.08
C ASP A 279 6.42 26.57 0.18
N VAL A 280 5.44 27.31 0.69
CA VAL A 280 4.22 27.67 -0.03
C VAL A 280 4.56 28.42 -1.33
N LEU A 281 5.61 29.25 -1.33
CA LEU A 281 6.05 29.96 -2.54
C LEU A 281 6.56 29.00 -3.61
N THR A 282 7.29 27.94 -3.23
CA THR A 282 7.74 26.90 -4.16
C THR A 282 6.56 26.17 -4.78
N LEU A 283 5.56 25.80 -3.97
CA LEU A 283 4.35 25.15 -4.46
C LEU A 283 3.58 26.05 -5.45
N ILE A 284 3.45 27.35 -5.15
CA ILE A 284 2.78 28.33 -6.03
C ILE A 284 3.49 28.45 -7.38
N LYS A 285 4.83 28.37 -7.42
CA LYS A 285 5.60 28.42 -8.66
C LYS A 285 5.42 27.18 -9.52
N ILE A 286 5.30 26.02 -8.91
CA ILE A 286 5.17 24.73 -9.61
C ILE A 286 3.74 24.50 -10.10
N LEU A 287 2.74 24.96 -9.34
CA LEU A 287 1.31 24.74 -9.59
C LEU A 287 0.85 24.94 -11.06
N PRO A 288 1.25 26.03 -11.77
CA PRO A 288 0.88 26.25 -13.16
C PRO A 288 1.42 25.20 -14.14
N HIS A 289 2.45 24.44 -13.74
CA HIS A 289 3.09 23.40 -14.53
C HIS A 289 2.57 21.99 -14.21
N LEU A 290 1.63 21.88 -13.26
CA LEU A 290 1.02 20.63 -12.87
C LEU A 290 -0.33 20.43 -13.59
N GLN A 291 -0.56 19.22 -14.07
CA GLN A 291 -1.90 18.74 -14.39
C GLN A 291 -2.44 18.01 -13.18
N ILE A 292 -3.66 18.33 -12.74
CA ILE A 292 -4.31 17.68 -11.60
C ILE A 292 -5.77 17.43 -11.93
N ASN A 293 -6.36 16.36 -11.39
CA ASN A 293 -7.79 16.07 -11.52
C ASN A 293 -8.62 16.46 -10.29
N PHE A 294 -8.04 17.21 -9.36
CA PHE A 294 -8.66 17.62 -8.11
C PHE A 294 -8.45 19.11 -7.84
N SER A 295 -9.14 19.66 -6.83
CA SER A 295 -9.00 21.08 -6.47
C SER A 295 -7.57 21.39 -5.97
N PRO A 296 -6.86 22.41 -6.50
CA PRO A 296 -5.51 22.76 -6.06
C PRO A 296 -5.35 22.94 -4.53
N HIS A 297 -6.40 23.37 -3.84
CA HIS A 297 -6.39 23.53 -2.38
C HIS A 297 -6.19 22.21 -1.63
N ARG A 298 -6.51 21.06 -2.24
CA ARG A 298 -6.29 19.73 -1.63
C ARG A 298 -4.84 19.28 -1.69
N ILE A 299 -3.93 19.95 -2.42
CA ILE A 299 -2.50 19.56 -2.44
C ILE A 299 -1.93 19.56 -1.02
N PHE A 300 -2.25 20.58 -0.22
CA PHE A 300 -1.80 20.65 1.17
C PHE A 300 -2.32 19.49 2.02
N TYR A 301 -3.53 19.00 1.74
CA TYR A 301 -4.07 17.83 2.43
C TYR A 301 -3.24 16.57 2.16
N TYR A 302 -2.71 16.40 0.95
CA TYR A 302 -1.85 15.26 0.61
C TYR A 302 -0.43 15.40 1.13
N LEU A 303 0.10 16.62 1.24
CA LEU A 303 1.46 16.86 1.73
C LEU A 303 1.56 16.88 3.27
N VAL A 304 0.43 16.87 3.97
CA VAL A 304 0.39 16.81 5.43
C VAL A 304 0.39 15.36 5.89
N THR A 305 1.33 15.04 6.78
CA THR A 305 1.30 13.82 7.59
C THR A 305 0.27 13.97 8.71
N PRO A 306 -0.74 13.08 8.82
CA PRO A 306 -1.64 13.08 9.96
C PRO A 306 -0.88 12.76 11.25
N ASN A 307 -1.18 13.48 12.33
CA ASN A 307 -0.67 13.15 13.67
C ASN A 307 -1.46 11.95 14.22
N TYR A 308 -1.02 10.73 13.90
CA TYR A 308 -1.40 9.57 14.68
C TYR A 308 -0.51 9.57 15.94
N SER A 309 -1.06 10.04 17.07
CA SER A 309 -0.39 9.95 18.37
C SER A 309 -0.01 8.49 18.65
N GLN A 310 1.26 8.28 18.98
CA GLN A 310 1.91 6.98 19.26
C GLN A 310 1.20 6.19 20.36
#